data_AF-M4NM30-F1
#
_entry.id   AF-M4NM30-F1
#
_cell.length_a   1.000
_cell.length_b   1.000
_cell.length_c   1.000
_cell.angle_alpha   90.00
_cell.angle_beta   90.00
_cell.angle_gamma   90.00
#
_symmetry.space_group_name_H-M   'P 1'
#
loop_
_entity.id
_entity.type
_entity.pdbx_description
1 polymer ?
#
loop_
_entity_poly.entity_id
_entity_poly.type
_entity_poly.pdbx_seq_one_letter_code
_entity_poly.pdbx_strand_id
1 'polypeptide(L)'
;MNEKEFIAWADAKRKPLEMAIAKSLSITVAKHSKRVTKFVGWWLTAIGAAAGVLAANASQAPVILGARGFKVDFSILVLAGIMGLWSQYRGTQAQKALAITTSIAKNLPPILDDYRKVEKELAEADGCPEGYDTSFDIMRAMKLGLSMQPWPAKMMAAYGQRKATRSPHPELLPYSEAARLTFWQQFSAQGMVLMTLLFAIVSGYLVVFGGC
;
A
#
# COMPACT_ATOMS: atom_id res chain seq x y z
N MET A 1 38.08 -3.29 25.18
CA MET A 1 37.07 -3.79 24.23
C MET A 1 37.81 -4.48 23.11
N ASN A 2 37.61 -5.78 22.91
CA ASN A 2 38.24 -6.52 21.80
C ASN A 2 37.53 -6.23 20.47
N GLU A 3 38.12 -6.65 19.34
CA GLU A 3 37.57 -6.43 17.99
C GLU A 3 36.13 -6.96 17.82
N LYS A 4 35.82 -8.16 18.33
CA LYS A 4 34.47 -8.74 18.31
C LYS A 4 33.47 -7.96 19.17
N GLU A 5 33.91 -7.44 20.32
CA GLU A 5 33.08 -6.59 21.18
C GLU A 5 32.81 -5.22 20.54
N PHE A 6 33.80 -4.65 19.85
CA PHE A 6 33.62 -3.41 19.06
C PHE A 6 32.64 -3.62 17.91
N ILE A 7 32.77 -4.73 17.17
CA ILE A 7 31.85 -5.08 16.07
C ILE A 7 30.43 -5.28 16.60
N ALA A 8 30.25 -6.03 17.70
CA ALA A 8 28.94 -6.25 18.31
C ALA A 8 28.31 -4.94 18.83
N TRP A 9 29.11 -4.07 19.45
CA TRP A 9 28.67 -2.75 19.89
C TRP A 9 28.28 -1.84 18.71
N ALA A 10 29.10 -1.82 17.65
CA ALA A 10 28.85 -1.05 16.44
C ALA A 10 27.59 -1.54 15.72
N ASP A 11 27.40 -2.85 15.60
CA ASP A 11 26.19 -3.47 15.03
C ASP A 11 24.94 -3.14 15.85
N ALA A 12 25.04 -3.19 17.19
CA ALA A 12 23.94 -2.85 18.08
C ALA A 12 23.50 -1.38 17.96
N LYS A 13 24.43 -0.48 17.59
CA LYS A 13 24.13 0.95 17.35
C LYS A 13 23.70 1.24 15.92
N ARG A 14 24.27 0.54 14.93
CA ARG A 14 24.05 0.76 13.50
C ARG A 14 22.71 0.20 13.03
N LYS A 15 22.35 -1.03 13.44
CA LYS A 15 21.11 -1.70 12.98
C LYS A 15 19.84 -0.90 13.30
N PRO A 16 19.63 -0.35 14.51
CA PRO A 16 18.46 0.48 14.80
C PRO A 16 18.41 1.76 13.94
N LEU A 17 19.57 2.33 13.64
CA LEU A 17 19.69 3.56 12.87
C LEU A 17 19.38 3.31 11.38
N GLU A 18 19.91 2.22 10.81
CA GLU A 18 19.56 1.76 9.45
C GLU A 18 18.08 1.41 9.33
N MET A 19 17.49 0.76 10.35
CA MET A 19 16.04 0.49 10.40
C MET A 19 15.22 1.78 10.47
N ALA A 20 15.65 2.76 11.27
CA ALA A 20 14.98 4.06 11.37
C ALA A 20 15.04 4.83 10.04
N ILE A 21 16.17 4.77 9.33
CA ILE A 21 16.34 5.33 7.98
C ILE A 21 15.40 4.60 6.99
N ALA A 22 15.42 3.26 6.95
CA ALA A 22 14.57 2.49 6.04
C ALA A 22 13.07 2.78 6.27
N LYS A 23 12.68 2.89 7.55
CA LYS A 23 11.31 3.26 7.96
C LYS A 23 10.95 4.67 7.52
N SER A 24 11.80 5.67 7.77
CA SER A 24 11.52 7.07 7.41
C SER A 24 11.41 7.25 5.90
N LEU A 25 12.26 6.56 5.13
CA LEU A 25 12.26 6.58 3.68
C LEU A 25 10.97 5.96 3.12
N SER A 26 10.57 4.81 3.67
CA SER A 26 9.32 4.14 3.29
C SER A 26 8.07 4.95 3.65
N ILE A 27 8.05 5.62 4.81
CA ILE A 27 6.97 6.53 5.20
C ILE A 27 6.87 7.69 4.22
N THR A 28 8.01 8.27 3.86
CA THR A 28 8.07 9.38 2.91
C THR A 28 7.53 8.97 1.55
N VAL A 29 7.98 7.82 1.03
CA VAL A 29 7.48 7.23 -0.22
C VAL A 29 5.96 7.03 -0.15
N ALA A 30 5.46 6.40 0.91
CA ALA A 30 4.04 6.12 1.03
C ALA A 30 3.19 7.39 1.28
N LYS A 31 3.74 8.49 1.83
CA LYS A 31 3.06 9.80 1.86
C LYS A 31 2.84 10.38 0.46
N HIS A 32 3.73 10.11 -0.50
CA HIS A 32 3.54 10.51 -1.90
C HIS A 32 2.38 9.77 -2.57
N SER A 33 1.99 8.58 -2.08
CA SER A 33 0.84 7.81 -2.59
C SER A 33 -0.44 8.65 -2.67
N LYS A 34 -0.72 9.48 -1.66
CA LYS A 34 -1.95 10.32 -1.62
C LYS A 34 -2.01 11.31 -2.79
N ARG A 35 -0.88 11.89 -3.18
CA ARG A 35 -0.81 12.78 -4.34
C ARG A 35 -1.06 12.02 -5.64
N VAL A 36 -0.45 10.84 -5.79
CA VAL A 36 -0.63 9.98 -6.96
C VAL A 36 -2.08 9.51 -7.07
N THR A 37 -2.72 9.09 -5.98
CA THR A 37 -4.15 8.70 -5.94
C THR A 37 -5.07 9.83 -6.39
N LYS A 38 -4.80 11.07 -5.96
CA LYS A 38 -5.56 12.23 -6.46
C LYS A 38 -5.37 12.40 -7.97
N PHE A 39 -4.13 12.44 -8.43
CA PHE A 39 -3.81 12.56 -9.86
C PHE A 39 -4.49 11.48 -10.71
N VAL A 40 -4.39 10.21 -10.30
CA VAL A 40 -5.03 9.08 -10.97
C VAL A 40 -6.55 9.23 -11.00
N GLY A 41 -7.16 9.70 -9.91
CA GLY A 41 -8.59 10.00 -9.87
C GLY A 41 -9.01 11.03 -10.92
N TRP A 42 -8.26 12.13 -11.05
CA TRP A 42 -8.54 13.17 -12.06
C TRP A 42 -8.41 12.61 -13.50
N TRP A 43 -7.37 11.82 -13.76
CA TRP A 43 -7.17 11.18 -15.07
C TRP A 43 -8.27 10.15 -15.39
N LEU A 44 -8.69 9.34 -14.43
CA LEU A 44 -9.79 8.39 -14.62
C LEU A 44 -11.10 9.10 -14.98
N THR A 45 -11.38 10.26 -14.39
CA THR A 45 -12.54 11.08 -14.78
C THR A 45 -12.42 11.56 -16.22
N ALA A 46 -11.24 12.00 -16.65
CA ALA A 46 -11.01 12.42 -18.04
C ALA A 46 -11.16 11.26 -19.03
N ILE A 47 -10.61 10.09 -18.71
CA ILE A 47 -10.77 8.86 -19.50
C ILE A 47 -12.25 8.47 -19.57
N GLY A 48 -12.98 8.51 -18.45
CA GLY A 48 -14.42 8.23 -18.42
C GLY A 48 -15.23 9.19 -19.28
N ALA A 49 -14.89 10.49 -19.27
CA ALA A 49 -15.53 11.47 -20.14
C ALA A 49 -15.24 11.19 -21.63
N ALA A 50 -13.99 10.89 -21.99
CA ALA A 50 -13.62 10.54 -23.36
C ALA A 50 -14.31 9.25 -23.85
N ALA A 51 -14.38 8.22 -23.00
CA ALA A 51 -15.13 7.00 -23.27
C ALA A 51 -16.62 7.29 -23.49
N GLY A 52 -17.21 8.14 -22.66
CA GLY A 52 -18.62 8.54 -22.75
C GLY A 52 -18.92 9.25 -24.06
N VAL A 53 -18.04 10.15 -24.50
CA VAL A 53 -18.17 10.84 -25.80
C VAL A 53 -18.08 9.85 -26.96
N LEU A 54 -17.11 8.92 -26.94
CA LEU A 54 -16.98 7.89 -27.98
C LEU A 54 -18.21 6.96 -28.03
N ALA A 55 -18.75 6.59 -26.87
CA ALA A 55 -19.93 5.74 -26.78
C ALA A 55 -21.20 6.47 -27.26
N ALA A 56 -21.38 7.74 -26.87
CA ALA A 56 -22.51 8.55 -27.31
C ALA A 56 -22.53 8.76 -28.82
N ASN A 57 -21.35 8.80 -29.45
CA ASN A 57 -21.18 8.98 -30.89
C ASN A 57 -20.82 7.66 -31.60
N ALA A 58 -21.14 6.50 -31.04
CA ALA A 58 -20.72 5.21 -31.58
C ALA A 58 -21.24 4.92 -33.00
N SER A 59 -22.29 5.61 -33.47
CA SER A 59 -22.78 5.51 -34.85
C SER A 59 -21.99 6.36 -35.85
N GLN A 60 -21.39 7.47 -35.40
CA GLN A 60 -20.67 8.43 -36.25
C GLN A 60 -19.15 8.28 -36.14
N ALA A 61 -18.64 7.90 -34.97
CA ALA A 61 -17.22 7.73 -34.71
C ALA A 61 -16.54 6.69 -35.65
N PRO A 62 -17.16 5.54 -35.99
CA PRO A 62 -16.59 4.61 -36.95
C PRO A 62 -16.52 5.13 -38.39
N VAL A 63 -17.36 6.12 -38.74
CA VAL A 63 -17.35 6.76 -40.06
C VAL A 63 -16.12 7.68 -40.18
N ILE A 64 -15.73 8.34 -39.10
CA ILE A 64 -14.61 9.29 -39.06
C ILE A 64 -13.27 8.57 -38.84
N LEU A 65 -13.22 7.60 -37.93
CA LEU A 65 -12.00 6.90 -37.51
C LEU A 65 -11.76 5.58 -38.26
N GLY A 66 -12.74 5.13 -39.03
CA GLY A 66 -12.81 3.76 -39.53
C GLY A 66 -13.13 2.75 -38.43
N ALA A 67 -13.81 1.64 -38.78
CA ALA A 67 -14.20 0.61 -37.81
C ALA A 67 -13.02 -0.05 -37.08
N ARG A 68 -11.84 -0.12 -37.70
CA ARG A 68 -10.61 -0.61 -37.06
C ARG A 68 -10.01 0.44 -36.11
N GLY A 69 -9.95 1.70 -36.53
CA GLY A 69 -9.44 2.80 -35.70
C GLY A 69 -10.27 2.99 -34.43
N PHE A 70 -11.60 3.00 -34.56
CA PHE A 70 -12.51 3.06 -33.42
C PHE A 70 -12.29 1.93 -32.41
N LYS A 71 -12.11 0.68 -32.88
CA LYS A 71 -11.85 -0.47 -32.00
C LYS A 71 -10.51 -0.34 -31.27
N VAL A 72 -9.46 0.12 -31.96
CA VAL A 72 -8.12 0.29 -31.38
C VAL A 72 -8.16 1.41 -30.32
N ASP A 73 -8.70 2.57 -30.66
CA ASP A 73 -8.80 3.72 -29.74
C ASP A 73 -9.60 3.39 -28.49
N PHE A 74 -10.77 2.75 -28.67
CA PHE A 74 -11.57 2.31 -27.54
C PHE A 74 -10.82 1.31 -26.65
N SER A 75 -10.08 0.37 -27.25
CA SER A 75 -9.29 -0.62 -26.51
C SER A 75 -8.15 0.02 -25.71
N ILE A 76 -7.43 0.98 -26.30
CA ILE A 76 -6.37 1.74 -25.60
C ILE A 76 -6.96 2.49 -24.40
N LEU A 77 -8.13 3.09 -24.58
CA LEU A 77 -8.81 3.87 -23.55
C LEU A 77 -9.31 3.00 -22.39
N VAL A 78 -9.82 1.79 -22.68
CA VAL A 78 -10.14 0.77 -21.67
C VAL A 78 -8.89 0.32 -20.90
N LEU A 79 -7.78 0.05 -21.60
CA LEU A 79 -6.52 -0.32 -20.96
C LEU A 79 -6.02 0.80 -20.04
N ALA A 80 -6.08 2.06 -20.46
CA ALA A 80 -5.76 3.21 -19.62
C ALA A 80 -6.62 3.23 -18.35
N GLY A 81 -7.92 2.99 -18.48
CA GLY A 81 -8.86 2.89 -17.36
C GLY A 81 -8.50 1.76 -16.38
N ILE A 82 -8.18 0.56 -16.87
CA ILE A 82 -7.77 -0.58 -16.04
C ILE A 82 -6.49 -0.25 -15.27
N MET A 83 -5.49 0.34 -15.93
CA MET A 83 -4.23 0.74 -15.28
C MET A 83 -4.46 1.82 -14.22
N GLY A 84 -5.35 2.78 -14.49
CA GLY A 84 -5.74 3.80 -13.52
C GLY A 84 -6.43 3.19 -12.29
N LEU A 85 -7.40 2.30 -12.48
CA LEU A 85 -8.09 1.61 -11.37
C LEU A 85 -7.12 0.76 -10.55
N TRP A 86 -6.19 0.06 -11.20
CA TRP A 86 -5.16 -0.72 -10.52
C TRP A 86 -4.22 0.17 -9.69
N SER A 87 -3.78 1.31 -10.25
CA SER A 87 -3.00 2.30 -9.52
C SER A 87 -3.77 2.82 -8.30
N GLN A 88 -5.05 3.15 -8.47
CA GLN A 88 -5.92 3.62 -7.39
C GLN A 88 -6.03 2.59 -6.26
N TYR A 89 -6.29 1.32 -6.61
CA TYR A 89 -6.37 0.22 -5.66
C TYR A 89 -5.07 0.07 -4.85
N ARG A 90 -3.92 0.06 -5.52
CA ARG A 90 -2.61 -0.05 -4.86
C ARG A 90 -2.32 1.14 -3.95
N GLY A 91 -2.68 2.34 -4.37
CA GLY A 91 -2.55 3.56 -3.55
C GLY A 91 -3.41 3.51 -2.29
N THR A 92 -4.66 3.07 -2.38
CA THR A 92 -5.53 2.89 -1.21
C THR A 92 -4.95 1.88 -0.23
N GLN A 93 -4.38 0.77 -0.71
CA GLN A 93 -3.77 -0.23 0.17
C GLN A 93 -2.51 0.32 0.87
N ALA A 94 -1.66 1.08 0.16
CA ALA A 94 -0.49 1.73 0.76
C ALA A 94 -0.90 2.74 1.86
N GLN A 95 -1.95 3.52 1.61
CA GLN A 95 -2.48 4.48 2.58
C GLN A 95 -3.11 3.81 3.80
N LYS A 96 -3.82 2.69 3.62
CA LYS A 96 -4.34 1.89 4.74
C LYS A 96 -3.23 1.35 5.62
N ALA A 97 -2.18 0.79 5.03
CA ALA A 97 -1.02 0.28 5.78
C ALA A 97 -0.34 1.37 6.61
N LEU A 98 -0.16 2.57 6.03
CA LEU A 98 0.34 3.74 6.76
C LEU A 98 -0.59 4.21 7.88
N ALA A 99 -1.90 4.25 7.63
CA ALA A 99 -2.88 4.70 8.62
C ALA A 99 -2.94 3.74 9.81
N ILE A 100 -2.90 2.44 9.57
CA ILE A 100 -2.87 1.41 10.61
C ILE A 100 -1.58 1.53 11.43
N THR A 101 -0.41 1.65 10.79
CA THR A 101 0.88 1.76 11.50
C THR A 101 0.98 3.04 12.33
N THR A 102 0.52 4.17 11.81
CA THR A 102 0.48 5.43 12.57
C THR A 102 -0.52 5.39 13.73
N SER A 103 -1.68 4.76 13.54
CA SER A 103 -2.67 4.55 14.61
C SER A 103 -2.12 3.66 15.72
N ILE A 104 -1.47 2.54 15.38
CA ILE A 104 -0.82 1.66 16.35
C ILE A 104 0.28 2.42 17.10
N ALA A 105 1.16 3.13 16.40
CA ALA A 105 2.25 3.88 17.03
C ALA A 105 1.73 4.99 17.99
N LYS A 106 0.53 5.52 17.75
CA LYS A 106 -0.09 6.54 18.60
C LYS A 106 -0.84 5.94 19.79
N ASN A 107 -1.56 4.85 19.58
CA ASN A 107 -2.49 4.30 20.58
C ASN A 107 -1.89 3.18 21.44
N LEU A 108 -0.85 2.50 20.97
CA LEU A 108 -0.23 1.39 21.69
C LEU A 108 0.64 1.82 22.88
N PRO A 109 1.45 2.91 22.81
CA PRO A 109 2.26 3.36 23.95
C PRO A 109 1.48 3.58 25.26
N PRO A 110 0.36 4.33 25.28
CA PRO A 110 -0.39 4.53 26.54
C PRO A 110 -0.95 3.21 27.09
N ILE A 111 -1.37 2.29 26.23
CA ILE A 111 -1.87 0.96 26.63
C ILE A 111 -0.73 0.12 27.25
N LEU A 112 0.48 0.19 26.68
CA LEU A 112 1.65 -0.48 27.22
C LEU A 112 2.10 0.13 28.56
N ASP A 113 1.95 1.44 28.73
CA ASP A 113 2.27 2.11 29.99
C ASP A 113 1.27 1.72 31.09
N ASP A 114 -0.03 1.62 30.77
CA ASP A 114 -1.03 1.13 31.72
C ASP A 114 -0.83 -0.35 32.03
N TYR A 115 -0.46 -1.17 31.04
CA TYR A 115 -0.08 -2.57 31.27
C TYR A 115 1.11 -2.69 32.22
N ARG A 116 2.16 -1.87 32.04
CA ARG A 116 3.34 -1.85 32.92
C ARG A 116 3.01 -1.43 34.36
N LYS A 117 2.02 -0.55 34.55
CA LYS A 117 1.56 -0.18 35.90
C LYS A 117 0.86 -1.36 36.56
N VAL A 118 -0.06 -2.01 35.84
CA VAL A 118 -0.77 -3.21 36.32
C VAL A 118 0.21 -4.36 36.61
N GLU A 119 1.23 -4.54 35.78
CA GLU A 119 2.29 -5.54 36.00
C GLU A 119 3.08 -5.25 37.28
N LYS A 120 3.40 -3.98 37.57
CA LYS A 120 4.03 -3.60 38.85
C LYS A 120 3.11 -3.83 40.04
N GLU A 121 1.84 -3.44 39.94
CA GLU A 121 0.84 -3.67 41.00
C GLU A 121 0.64 -5.18 41.29
N LEU A 122 0.65 -6.02 40.25
CA LEU A 122 0.56 -7.49 40.38
C LEU A 122 1.84 -8.12 40.95
N ALA A 123 3.01 -7.57 40.63
CA ALA A 123 4.29 -8.01 41.20
C ALA A 123 4.45 -7.62 42.67
N GLU A 124 3.86 -6.48 43.08
CA GLU A 124 3.87 -5.96 44.45
C GLU A 124 2.69 -6.48 45.30
N ALA A 125 1.73 -7.20 44.71
CA ALA A 125 0.58 -7.75 45.42
C ALA A 125 0.94 -8.96 46.31
N ASP A 126 0.58 -8.88 47.59
CA ASP A 126 0.75 -9.98 48.54
C ASP A 126 0.01 -11.23 48.07
N GLY A 127 0.76 -12.33 47.88
CA GLY A 127 0.24 -13.61 47.42
C GLY A 127 0.46 -13.93 45.94
N CYS A 128 1.20 -13.10 45.20
CA CYS A 128 1.64 -13.43 43.85
C CYS A 128 2.63 -14.62 43.89
N PRO A 129 2.33 -15.78 43.25
CA PRO A 129 3.24 -16.92 43.26
C PRO A 129 4.58 -16.56 42.61
N GLU A 130 5.70 -16.94 43.22
CA GLU A 130 7.02 -16.81 42.60
C GLU A 130 7.02 -17.48 41.22
N GLY A 131 7.32 -16.68 40.17
CA GLY A 131 7.35 -17.15 38.79
C GLY A 131 6.03 -17.02 38.01
N TYR A 132 5.02 -16.30 38.52
CA TYR A 132 3.84 -15.95 37.72
C TYR A 132 4.26 -15.07 36.53
N ASP A 133 4.09 -15.59 35.31
CA ASP A 133 4.47 -14.91 34.08
C ASP A 133 3.51 -13.74 33.79
N THR A 134 3.92 -12.53 34.16
CA THR A 134 3.21 -11.29 33.89
C THR A 134 3.50 -10.73 32.50
N SER A 135 4.34 -11.40 31.70
CA SER A 135 4.77 -10.88 30.41
C SER A 135 3.61 -10.72 29.43
N PHE A 136 3.63 -9.62 28.69
CA PHE A 136 2.61 -9.34 27.68
C PHE A 136 2.76 -10.28 26.47
N ASP A 137 1.90 -11.30 26.39
CA ASP A 137 1.82 -12.16 25.22
C ASP A 137 1.08 -11.46 24.05
N ILE A 138 1.87 -10.81 23.19
CA ILE A 138 1.42 -10.16 21.95
C ILE A 138 0.64 -11.16 21.07
N MET A 139 1.04 -12.42 21.02
CA MET A 139 0.40 -13.43 20.18
C MET A 139 -0.99 -13.80 20.71
N ARG A 140 -1.17 -13.89 22.04
CA ARG A 140 -2.48 -14.08 22.66
C ARG A 140 -3.40 -12.89 22.42
N ALA A 141 -2.91 -11.67 22.58
CA ALA A 141 -3.68 -10.45 22.31
C ALA A 141 -4.10 -10.36 20.82
N MET A 142 -3.19 -10.65 19.89
CA MET A 142 -3.51 -10.71 18.46
C MET A 142 -4.53 -11.80 18.14
N LYS A 143 -4.39 -13.00 18.74
CA LYS A 143 -5.33 -14.12 18.53
C LYS A 143 -6.74 -13.78 19.03
N LEU A 144 -6.84 -13.07 20.15
CA LEU A 144 -8.11 -12.57 20.68
C LEU A 144 -8.75 -11.55 19.72
N GLY A 145 -7.99 -10.54 19.29
CA GLY A 145 -8.48 -9.54 18.32
C GLY A 145 -8.89 -10.15 16.98
N LEU A 146 -8.16 -11.17 16.51
CA LEU A 146 -8.48 -11.90 15.29
C LEU A 146 -9.69 -12.82 15.44
N SER A 147 -9.93 -13.37 16.64
CA SER A 147 -11.09 -14.24 16.90
C SER A 147 -12.42 -13.52 16.68
N MET A 148 -12.44 -12.20 16.87
CA MET A 148 -13.60 -11.32 16.70
C MET A 148 -13.88 -10.95 15.23
N GLN A 149 -12.97 -11.26 14.30
CA GLN A 149 -13.12 -10.91 12.89
C GLN A 149 -13.78 -12.03 12.05
N PRO A 150 -14.46 -11.68 10.95
CA PRO A 150 -15.04 -12.67 10.03
C PRO A 150 -13.95 -13.51 9.35
N TRP A 151 -14.30 -14.71 8.91
CA TRP A 151 -13.37 -15.71 8.34
C TRP A 151 -12.39 -15.18 7.26
N PRO A 152 -12.81 -14.34 6.30
CA PRO A 152 -11.88 -13.81 5.29
C PRO A 152 -10.75 -12.96 5.90
N ALA A 153 -11.08 -12.18 6.92
CA ALA A 153 -10.10 -11.34 7.61
C ALA A 153 -9.15 -12.19 8.47
N LYS A 154 -9.66 -13.26 9.10
CA LYS A 154 -8.83 -14.26 9.79
C LYS A 154 -7.83 -14.93 8.85
N MET A 155 -8.24 -15.30 7.65
CA MET A 155 -7.34 -15.87 6.64
C MET A 155 -6.25 -14.90 6.22
N MET A 156 -6.61 -13.64 5.91
CA MET A 156 -5.62 -12.63 5.52
C MET A 156 -4.63 -12.33 6.64
N ALA A 157 -5.09 -12.30 7.89
CA ALA A 157 -4.22 -12.13 9.03
C ALA A 157 -3.30 -13.33 9.27
N ALA A 158 -3.81 -14.55 9.14
CA ALA A 158 -2.99 -15.76 9.24
C ALA A 158 -1.92 -15.81 8.15
N TYR A 159 -2.25 -15.37 6.93
CA TYR A 159 -1.28 -15.21 5.84
C TYR A 159 -0.22 -14.15 6.18
N GLY A 160 -0.63 -13.00 6.71
CA GLY A 160 0.27 -11.95 7.17
C GLY A 160 1.22 -12.44 8.28
N GLN A 161 0.71 -13.18 9.26
CA GLN A 161 1.52 -13.77 10.32
C GLN A 161 2.54 -14.78 9.78
N ARG A 162 2.14 -15.68 8.86
CA ARG A 162 3.06 -16.62 8.20
C ARG A 162 4.16 -15.91 7.41
N LYS A 163 3.87 -14.74 6.86
CA LYS A 163 4.84 -13.92 6.15
C LYS A 163 5.79 -13.21 7.11
N ALA A 164 5.26 -12.74 8.25
CA ALA A 164 6.05 -12.13 9.32
C ALA A 164 7.06 -13.11 9.92
N THR A 165 6.63 -14.34 10.23
CA THR A 165 7.52 -15.37 10.82
C THR A 165 8.64 -15.84 9.90
N ARG A 166 8.50 -15.67 8.58
CA ARG A 166 9.53 -16.03 7.59
C ARG A 166 10.49 -14.89 7.24
N SER A 167 10.23 -13.69 7.73
CA SER A 167 11.00 -12.50 7.34
C SER A 167 12.08 -12.19 8.38
N PRO A 168 13.32 -11.88 7.97
CA PRO A 168 14.41 -11.60 8.90
C PRO A 168 14.18 -10.32 9.73
N HIS A 169 13.37 -9.38 9.23
CA HIS A 169 12.99 -8.14 9.91
C HIS A 169 11.47 -7.91 9.84
N PRO A 170 10.67 -8.56 10.70
CA PRO A 170 9.22 -8.49 10.65
C PRO A 170 8.68 -7.07 10.89
N GLU A 171 9.39 -6.25 11.65
CA GLU A 171 9.05 -4.84 11.92
C GLU A 171 9.11 -3.93 10.69
N LEU A 172 9.89 -4.29 9.68
CA LEU A 172 10.05 -3.53 8.43
C LEU A 172 9.05 -3.94 7.34
N LEU A 173 8.34 -5.06 7.53
CA LEU A 173 7.36 -5.54 6.55
C LEU A 173 6.29 -4.53 6.16
N PRO A 174 5.58 -3.84 7.08
CA PRO A 174 4.53 -2.92 6.68
C PRO A 174 5.08 -1.72 5.88
N TYR A 175 6.31 -1.30 6.18
CA TYR A 175 6.99 -0.20 5.48
C TYR A 175 7.46 -0.61 4.08
N SER A 176 8.11 -1.78 3.98
CA SER A 176 8.56 -2.32 2.69
C SER A 176 7.39 -2.70 1.78
N GLU A 177 6.29 -3.21 2.33
CA GLU A 177 5.05 -3.44 1.57
C GLU A 177 4.42 -2.13 1.08
N ALA A 178 4.34 -1.10 1.92
CA ALA A 178 3.83 0.20 1.53
C ALA A 178 4.70 0.83 0.42
N ALA A 179 6.02 0.72 0.51
CA ALA A 179 6.96 1.17 -0.52
C ALA A 179 6.74 0.41 -1.84
N ARG A 180 6.66 -0.93 -1.79
CA ARG A 180 6.38 -1.78 -2.96
C ARG A 180 5.04 -1.44 -3.61
N LEU A 181 3.99 -1.26 -2.82
CA LEU A 181 2.66 -0.87 -3.32
C LEU A 181 2.70 0.53 -3.98
N THR A 182 3.46 1.46 -3.40
CA THR A 182 3.62 2.81 -3.96
C THR A 182 4.40 2.77 -5.28
N PHE A 183 5.43 1.93 -5.39
CA PHE A 183 6.16 1.72 -6.65
C PHE A 183 5.22 1.22 -7.75
N TRP A 184 4.46 0.16 -7.47
CA TRP A 184 3.48 -0.36 -8.45
C TRP A 184 2.37 0.64 -8.76
N GLN A 185 1.94 1.43 -7.78
CA GLN A 185 1.01 2.53 -8.02
C GLN A 185 1.58 3.54 -9.03
N GLN A 186 2.83 3.97 -8.85
CA GLN A 186 3.48 4.91 -9.77
C GLN A 186 3.66 4.31 -11.16
N PHE A 187 4.13 3.07 -11.25
CA PHE A 187 4.30 2.36 -12.52
C PHE A 187 2.98 2.28 -13.30
N SER A 188 1.89 1.88 -12.63
CA SER A 188 0.57 1.82 -13.27
C SER A 188 0.00 3.20 -13.61
N ALA A 189 0.29 4.23 -12.80
CA ALA A 189 -0.11 5.60 -13.12
C ALA A 189 0.63 6.13 -14.36
N GLN A 190 1.92 5.86 -14.50
CA GLN A 190 2.69 6.18 -15.70
C GLN A 190 2.15 5.45 -16.93
N GLY A 191 1.85 4.16 -16.80
CA GLY A 191 1.24 3.38 -17.88
C GLY A 191 -0.12 3.92 -18.32
N MET A 192 -0.98 4.33 -17.38
CA MET A 192 -2.25 5.01 -17.70
C MET A 192 -2.03 6.30 -18.51
N VAL A 193 -1.06 7.14 -18.10
CA VAL A 193 -0.72 8.39 -18.83
C VAL A 193 -0.22 8.06 -20.23
N LEU A 194 0.70 7.11 -20.38
CA LEU A 194 1.24 6.68 -21.67
C LEU A 194 0.13 6.16 -22.60
N MET A 195 -0.79 5.34 -22.09
CA MET A 195 -1.91 4.83 -22.89
C MET A 195 -2.86 5.95 -23.29
N THR A 196 -3.11 6.92 -22.41
CA THR A 196 -3.99 8.04 -22.76
C THR A 196 -3.34 8.98 -23.78
N LEU A 197 -2.02 9.18 -23.71
CA LEU A 197 -1.27 9.89 -24.74
C LEU A 197 -1.28 9.14 -26.07
N LEU A 198 -1.11 7.81 -26.03
CA LEU A 198 -1.21 6.98 -27.23
C LEU A 198 -2.58 7.09 -27.88
N PHE A 199 -3.66 7.05 -27.09
CA PHE A 199 -5.02 7.32 -27.57
C PHE A 199 -5.11 8.67 -28.27
N ALA A 200 -4.63 9.75 -27.64
CA ALA A 200 -4.68 11.08 -28.25
C ALA A 200 -3.89 11.16 -29.58
N ILE A 201 -2.73 10.49 -29.66
CA ILE A 201 -1.90 10.44 -30.87
C ILE A 201 -2.58 9.63 -31.97
N VAL A 202 -3.10 8.44 -31.64
CA VAL A 202 -3.75 7.56 -32.62
C VAL A 202 -5.03 8.20 -33.14
N SER A 203 -5.89 8.72 -32.26
CA SER A 203 -7.09 9.45 -32.68
C SER A 203 -6.74 10.68 -33.52
N GLY A 204 -5.73 11.46 -33.13
CA GLY A 204 -5.28 12.61 -33.91
C GLY A 204 -4.75 12.24 -35.30
N TYR A 205 -3.94 11.18 -35.37
CA TYR A 205 -3.43 10.66 -36.65
C TYR A 205 -4.56 10.15 -37.54
N LEU A 206 -5.51 9.40 -36.99
CA LEU A 206 -6.67 8.88 -37.73
C LEU A 206 -7.56 9.99 -38.26
N VAL A 207 -7.76 11.07 -37.49
CA VAL A 207 -8.55 12.23 -37.95
C VAL A 207 -7.84 13.01 -39.07
N VAL A 208 -6.52 13.17 -39.00
CA VAL A 208 -5.76 13.97 -39.97
C VAL A 208 -5.42 13.19 -41.25
N PHE A 209 -5.09 11.91 -41.14
CA PHE A 209 -4.56 11.10 -42.25
C PHE A 209 -5.43 9.89 -42.62
N GLY A 210 -6.38 9.52 -41.76
CA GLY A 210 -7.26 8.36 -41.98
C GLY A 210 -8.57 8.69 -42.70
N GLY A 211 -8.84 9.96 -42.99
CA GLY A 211 -9.98 10.39 -43.78
C GLY A 211 -9.78 10.15 -45.28
N CYS A 212 -10.12 8.95 -45.74
CA CYS A 212 -10.46 8.63 -47.13
C CYS A 212 -11.83 7.94 -47.15
#